data_AF-L5KZN4-F1
#
_entry.id   AF-L5KZN4-F1
#
_cell.length_a   1.000
_cell.length_b   1.000
_cell.length_c   1.000
_cell.angle_alpha   90.00
_cell.angle_beta   90.00
_cell.angle_gamma   90.00
#
_symmetry.space_group_name_H-M   'P 1'
#
loop_
_entity.id
_entity.type
_entity.pdbx_description
1 polymer ?
#
loop_
_entity_poly.entity_id
_entity_poly.type
_entity_poly.pdbx_seq_one_letter_code
_entity_poly.pdbx_strand_id
1 'polypeptide(L)'
;MLPLDNLKVRDVEKGFMSSKHIFALFNTEQRNVYKDYRFLELACDSQEDVDSWKASLLRAGVYPDKSLTENDENDQAENFSMDPQLERQVETIRNLVDSYMSIINKCIRDLIPKTIMHLMINNVKDFINSELLAQLYSSEDQNTLMEESAEQAQRRDEMLRMYQALKEALTIIGDINTATTFTPAPPPVDDSWLQHSRR
;
A
#
# COMPACT_ATOMS: atom_id res chain seq x y z
N MET A 1 -4.38 31.66 -23.69
CA MET A 1 -3.99 32.38 -22.46
C MET A 1 -4.33 33.86 -22.63
N LEU A 2 -4.76 34.52 -21.56
CA LEU A 2 -5.02 35.96 -21.55
C LEU A 2 -3.69 36.70 -21.36
N PRO A 3 -3.24 37.57 -22.29
CA PRO A 3 -2.04 38.37 -22.08
C PRO A 3 -2.27 39.37 -20.94
N LEU A 4 -1.27 39.54 -20.07
CA LEU A 4 -1.36 40.43 -18.91
C LEU A 4 -0.92 41.87 -19.21
N ASP A 5 -0.31 42.09 -20.38
CA ASP A 5 0.14 43.41 -20.82
C ASP A 5 -1.03 44.40 -20.88
N ASN A 6 -0.80 45.61 -20.36
CA ASN A 6 -1.78 46.70 -20.33
C ASN A 6 -3.08 46.36 -19.59
N LEU A 7 -3.11 45.31 -18.78
CA LEU A 7 -4.24 45.05 -17.88
C LEU A 7 -4.10 45.82 -16.57
N LYS A 8 -5.24 46.27 -16.06
CA LYS A 8 -5.39 46.79 -14.71
C LYS A 8 -6.56 46.11 -14.00
N VAL A 9 -6.47 46.04 -12.68
CA VAL A 9 -7.55 45.57 -11.81
C VAL A 9 -8.32 46.77 -11.27
N ARG A 10 -9.65 46.69 -11.26
CA ARG A 10 -10.50 47.64 -10.52
C ARG A 10 -11.53 46.89 -9.69
N ASP A 11 -11.98 47.53 -8.63
CA ASP A 11 -13.12 47.05 -7.86
C ASP A 11 -14.42 47.27 -8.63
N VAL A 12 -15.35 46.33 -8.44
CA VAL A 12 -16.70 46.40 -9.00
C VAL A 12 -17.66 46.62 -7.85
N GLU A 13 -18.52 47.63 -7.97
CA GLU A 13 -19.53 47.91 -6.96
C GLU A 13 -20.48 46.71 -6.80
N LYS A 14 -20.75 46.33 -5.54
CA LYS A 14 -21.69 45.24 -5.26
C LYS A 14 -23.09 45.69 -5.67
N GLY A 15 -23.68 44.99 -6.64
CA GLY A 15 -25.10 45.15 -6.97
C GLY A 15 -26.00 44.88 -5.76
N PHE A 16 -27.16 45.52 -5.71
CA PHE A 16 -28.13 45.37 -4.61
C PHE A 16 -28.44 43.87 -4.37
N MET A 17 -28.19 43.39 -3.15
CA MET A 17 -28.30 41.98 -2.72
C MET A 17 -27.24 40.98 -3.25
N SER A 18 -26.14 41.43 -3.85
CA SER A 18 -25.04 40.53 -4.23
C SER A 18 -24.18 40.14 -3.02
N SER A 19 -24.12 38.84 -2.71
CA SER A 19 -23.22 38.26 -1.71
C SER A 19 -21.82 37.95 -2.27
N LYS A 20 -21.60 38.14 -3.57
CA LYS A 20 -20.35 37.77 -4.25
C LYS A 20 -19.31 38.87 -4.11
N HIS A 21 -18.05 38.49 -3.91
CA HIS A 21 -16.90 39.39 -3.93
C HIS A 21 -16.36 39.46 -5.35
N ILE A 22 -16.37 40.63 -5.98
CA ILE A 22 -16.11 40.76 -7.43
C ILE A 22 -15.04 41.83 -7.67
N PHE A 23 -14.11 41.55 -8.57
CA PHE A 23 -13.19 42.52 -9.16
C PHE A 23 -13.20 42.38 -10.69
N ALA A 24 -12.75 43.41 -11.40
CA ALA A 24 -12.71 43.41 -12.86
C ALA A 24 -11.31 43.66 -13.41
N LEU A 25 -10.97 42.95 -14.47
CA LEU A 25 -9.83 43.24 -15.34
C LEU A 25 -10.27 44.07 -16.52
N PHE A 26 -9.52 45.11 -16.86
CA PHE A 26 -9.74 45.91 -18.05
C PHE A 26 -8.42 46.28 -18.71
N ASN A 27 -8.46 46.59 -20.00
CA ASN A 27 -7.28 47.00 -20.75
C ASN A 27 -7.18 48.54 -20.80
N THR A 28 -6.01 49.09 -20.50
CA THR A 28 -5.76 50.53 -20.48
C THR A 28 -5.85 51.19 -21.86
N GLU A 29 -5.63 50.42 -22.94
CA GLU A 29 -5.77 50.88 -24.32
C GLU A 29 -7.19 50.71 -24.87
N GLN A 30 -8.18 50.46 -24.01
CA GLN A 30 -9.59 50.26 -24.38
C GLN A 30 -9.85 49.08 -25.35
N ARG A 31 -8.90 48.14 -25.43
CA ARG A 31 -9.06 46.90 -26.19
C ARG A 31 -9.93 45.90 -25.43
N ASN A 32 -10.51 44.95 -26.16
CA ASN A 32 -11.20 43.84 -25.51
C ASN A 32 -10.19 43.00 -24.72
N VAL A 33 -10.54 42.68 -23.47
CA VAL A 33 -9.74 41.81 -22.61
C VAL A 33 -9.91 40.36 -23.06
N TYR A 34 -11.16 39.93 -23.26
CA TYR A 34 -11.46 38.56 -23.69
C TYR A 34 -12.61 38.54 -24.68
N LYS A 35 -12.38 37.97 -25.87
CA LYS A 35 -13.37 37.95 -26.98
C LYS A 35 -13.91 39.37 -27.25
N ASP A 36 -15.22 39.56 -27.12
CA ASP A 36 -15.91 40.84 -27.33
C ASP A 36 -16.10 41.64 -26.02
N TYR A 37 -15.57 41.14 -24.91
CA TYR A 37 -15.71 41.77 -23.60
C TYR A 37 -14.57 42.76 -23.32
N ARG A 38 -14.94 44.03 -23.09
CA ARG A 38 -14.02 45.13 -22.73
C ARG A 38 -13.46 45.03 -21.31
N PHE A 39 -14.14 44.30 -20.45
CA PHE A 39 -13.69 43.99 -19.10
C PHE A 39 -14.11 42.58 -18.74
N LEU A 40 -13.39 41.96 -17.82
CA LEU A 40 -13.66 40.62 -17.33
C LEU A 40 -13.92 40.70 -15.82
N GLU A 41 -15.16 40.45 -15.40
CA GLU A 41 -15.53 40.36 -13.99
C GLU A 41 -15.22 38.96 -13.46
N LEU A 42 -14.52 38.92 -12.32
CA LEU A 42 -14.12 37.71 -11.64
C LEU A 42 -14.72 37.75 -10.24
N ALA A 43 -15.50 36.72 -9.92
CA ALA A 43 -16.16 36.57 -8.63
C ALA A 43 -15.44 35.51 -7.81
N CYS A 44 -15.26 35.80 -6.53
CA CYS A 44 -14.75 34.87 -5.53
C CYS A 44 -15.79 34.65 -4.42
N ASP A 45 -15.62 33.54 -3.72
CA ASP A 45 -16.53 33.11 -2.66
C ASP A 45 -16.27 33.87 -1.35
N SER A 46 -15.07 34.43 -1.17
CA SER A 46 -14.69 35.21 0.00
C SER A 46 -13.87 36.46 -0.34
N GLN A 47 -13.78 37.39 0.63
CA GLN A 47 -12.90 38.55 0.52
C GLN A 47 -11.41 38.15 0.51
N GLU A 48 -11.04 37.15 1.30
CA GLU A 48 -9.67 36.62 1.38
C GLU A 48 -9.20 36.10 0.01
N ASP A 49 -10.08 35.40 -0.71
CA ASP A 49 -9.79 34.94 -2.08
C ASP A 49 -9.56 36.12 -3.03
N VAL A 50 -10.39 37.17 -2.97
CA VAL A 50 -10.19 38.38 -3.78
C VAL A 50 -8.84 39.01 -3.49
N ASP A 51 -8.47 39.12 -2.21
CA ASP A 51 -7.21 39.74 -1.81
C ASP A 51 -6.00 38.89 -2.25
N SER A 52 -6.10 37.56 -2.15
CA SER A 52 -5.10 36.60 -2.66
C SER A 52 -4.93 36.67 -4.19
N TRP A 53 -6.05 36.77 -4.93
CA TRP A 53 -6.04 36.95 -6.39
C TRP A 53 -5.45 38.30 -6.80
N LYS A 54 -5.81 39.39 -6.11
CA LYS A 54 -5.23 40.73 -6.33
C LYS A 54 -3.74 40.76 -6.05
N ALA A 55 -3.28 40.13 -4.96
CA ALA A 55 -1.86 40.03 -4.64
C ALA A 55 -1.09 39.23 -5.70
N SER A 56 -1.68 38.14 -6.21
CA SER A 56 -1.11 37.34 -7.30
C SER A 56 -1.03 38.12 -8.62
N LEU A 57 -2.07 38.89 -8.96
CA LEU A 57 -2.12 39.76 -10.13
C LEU A 57 -1.09 40.90 -10.03
N LEU A 58 -0.95 41.52 -8.87
CA LEU A 58 0.07 42.53 -8.59
C LEU A 58 1.48 41.96 -8.76
N ARG A 59 1.73 40.77 -8.23
CA ARG A 59 3.00 40.04 -8.41
C ARG A 59 3.27 39.71 -9.89
N ALA A 60 2.22 39.48 -10.68
CA ALA A 60 2.31 39.26 -12.12
C ALA A 60 2.40 40.56 -12.96
N GLY A 61 2.45 41.73 -12.31
CA GLY A 61 2.60 43.03 -12.98
C GLY A 61 1.28 43.72 -13.38
N VAL A 62 0.13 43.20 -12.93
CA VAL A 62 -1.19 43.80 -13.16
C VAL A 62 -1.55 44.67 -11.96
N TYR A 63 -1.43 45.99 -12.14
CA TYR A 63 -1.60 46.95 -11.03
C TYR A 63 -3.07 47.34 -10.82
N PRO A 64 -3.48 47.68 -9.58
CA PRO A 64 -4.78 48.25 -9.32
C PRO A 64 -4.92 49.63 -9.98
N ASP A 65 -6.14 49.97 -10.39
CA ASP A 65 -6.44 51.25 -10.99
C ASP A 65 -6.54 52.36 -9.94
N LYS A 66 -5.59 53.29 -10.01
CA LYS A 66 -5.42 54.36 -9.02
C LYS A 66 -6.44 55.51 -9.17
N SER A 67 -7.22 55.54 -10.24
CA SER A 67 -8.16 56.64 -10.51
C SER A 67 -9.40 56.66 -9.61
N LEU A 68 -9.58 55.66 -8.74
CA LEU A 68 -10.71 55.58 -7.79
C LEU A 68 -10.29 55.73 -6.32
N THR A 69 -9.00 55.85 -6.04
CA THR A 69 -8.44 55.91 -4.68
C THR A 69 -7.72 57.25 -4.45
N GLU A 70 -8.41 58.37 -4.62
CA GLU A 70 -7.86 59.70 -4.33
C GLU A 70 -7.93 60.10 -2.84
N ASN A 71 -8.35 59.22 -1.91
CA ASN A 71 -8.63 59.64 -0.52
C ASN A 71 -8.00 58.84 0.63
N ASP A 72 -7.12 57.85 0.42
CA ASP A 72 -6.48 57.12 1.53
C ASP A 72 -4.99 56.85 1.27
N GLU A 73 -4.17 57.91 1.27
CA GLU A 73 -2.72 57.80 1.02
C GLU A 73 -1.85 57.45 2.24
N ASN A 74 -2.39 57.10 3.42
CA ASN A 74 -1.56 57.28 4.63
C ASN A 74 -1.28 56.12 5.60
N ASP A 75 -1.53 54.83 5.33
CA ASP A 75 -1.33 53.86 6.45
C ASP A 75 -0.92 52.39 6.16
N GLN A 76 -0.24 52.07 5.04
CA GLN A 76 0.24 50.67 4.84
C GLN A 76 1.66 50.52 4.25
N ALA A 77 2.47 51.57 4.23
CA ALA A 77 3.82 51.48 3.66
C ALA A 77 4.90 50.96 4.64
N GLU A 78 4.64 50.92 5.96
CA GLU A 78 5.73 50.79 6.94
C GLU A 78 6.01 49.39 7.51
N ASN A 79 5.23 48.33 7.18
CA ASN A 79 5.43 47.00 7.78
C ASN A 79 5.89 45.87 6.82
N PHE A 80 6.25 46.19 5.57
CA PHE A 80 6.66 45.18 4.57
C PHE A 80 8.11 45.29 4.08
N SER A 81 9.01 45.89 4.85
CA SER A 81 10.44 45.84 4.53
C SER A 81 11.09 44.53 5.00
N MET A 82 10.58 43.38 4.55
CA MET A 82 11.45 42.21 4.41
C MET A 82 12.32 42.46 3.20
N ASP A 83 13.65 42.43 3.37
CA ASP A 83 14.58 42.63 2.26
C ASP A 83 14.29 41.58 1.16
N PRO A 84 13.84 41.98 -0.04
CA PRO A 84 13.52 41.05 -1.12
C PRO A 84 14.70 40.16 -1.51
N GLN A 85 15.93 40.61 -1.24
CA GLN A 85 17.13 39.81 -1.45
C GLN A 85 17.24 38.68 -0.43
N LEU A 86 16.92 38.94 0.85
CA LEU A 86 16.93 37.93 1.90
C LEU A 86 15.87 36.85 1.65
N GLU A 87 14.65 37.22 1.25
CA GLU A 87 13.61 36.25 0.91
C GLU A 87 14.04 35.31 -0.22
N ARG A 88 14.65 35.87 -1.28
CA ARG A 88 15.18 35.07 -2.39
C ARG A 88 16.31 34.15 -1.96
N GLN A 89 17.20 34.61 -1.08
CA GLN A 89 18.29 33.79 -0.55
C GLN A 89 17.77 32.64 0.32
N VAL A 90 16.81 32.91 1.20
CA VAL A 90 16.17 31.89 2.04
C VAL A 90 15.47 30.84 1.18
N GLU A 91 14.76 31.24 0.14
CA GLU A 91 14.12 30.31 -0.79
C GLU A 91 15.15 29.47 -1.56
N THR A 92 16.27 30.07 -1.96
CA THR A 92 17.38 29.33 -2.60
C THR A 92 17.96 28.28 -1.64
N ILE A 93 18.19 28.64 -0.38
CA ILE A 93 18.70 27.72 0.65
C ILE A 93 17.70 26.59 0.90
N ARG A 94 16.40 26.90 1.01
CA ARG A 94 15.34 25.89 1.21
C ARG A 94 15.37 24.85 0.08
N ASN A 95 15.39 25.30 -1.17
CA ASN A 95 15.44 24.41 -2.33
C ASN A 95 16.71 23.52 -2.35
N LEU A 96 17.86 24.06 -1.94
CA LEU A 96 19.11 23.29 -1.83
C LEU A 96 19.04 22.23 -0.72
N VAL A 97 18.50 22.60 0.45
CA VAL A 97 18.34 21.68 1.59
C VAL A 97 17.36 20.56 1.24
N ASP A 98 16.23 20.88 0.60
CA ASP A 98 15.24 19.88 0.17
C ASP A 98 15.84 18.91 -0.84
N SER A 99 16.61 19.41 -1.80
CA SER A 99 17.33 18.58 -2.76
C SER A 99 18.34 17.67 -2.07
N TYR A 100 19.13 18.19 -1.13
CA TYR A 100 20.12 17.41 -0.39
C TYR A 100 19.46 16.33 0.47
N MET A 101 18.41 16.68 1.22
CA MET A 101 17.67 15.74 2.05
C MET A 101 16.99 14.65 1.22
N SER A 102 16.51 14.97 0.01
CA SER A 102 15.98 13.96 -0.92
C SER A 102 17.02 12.91 -1.30
N ILE A 103 18.26 13.34 -1.58
CA ILE A 103 19.39 12.44 -1.89
C ILE A 103 19.72 11.57 -0.67
N ILE A 104 19.87 12.17 0.51
CA ILE A 104 20.16 11.45 1.75
C ILE A 104 19.08 10.40 2.04
N ASN A 105 17.80 10.78 1.92
CA ASN A 105 16.69 9.85 2.14
C ASN A 105 16.70 8.70 1.13
N LYS A 106 17.10 8.95 -0.13
CA LYS A 106 17.29 7.89 -1.13
C LYS A 106 18.43 6.95 -0.73
N CYS A 107 19.55 7.49 -0.26
CA CYS A 107 20.67 6.71 0.25
C CYS A 107 20.28 5.84 1.45
N ILE A 108 19.59 6.41 2.44
CA ILE A 108 19.14 5.67 3.64
C ILE A 108 18.20 4.54 3.27
N ARG A 109 17.20 4.80 2.40
CA ARG A 109 16.26 3.77 1.93
C ARG A 109 16.93 2.61 1.18
N ASP A 110 18.07 2.86 0.55
CA ASP A 110 18.85 1.83 -0.16
C ASP A 110 19.82 1.09 0.76
N LEU A 111 20.56 1.82 1.59
CA LEU A 111 21.63 1.28 2.43
C LEU A 111 21.10 0.50 3.63
N ILE A 112 20.05 0.97 4.31
CA ILE A 112 19.56 0.32 5.54
C ILE A 112 19.10 -1.12 5.29
N PRO A 113 18.27 -1.43 4.27
CA PRO A 113 17.91 -2.80 3.97
C PRO A 113 19.12 -3.68 3.62
N LYS A 114 20.11 -3.14 2.89
CA LYS A 114 21.35 -3.87 2.55
C LYS A 114 22.19 -4.18 3.78
N THR A 115 22.29 -3.24 4.71
CA THR A 115 22.99 -3.43 5.98
C THR A 115 22.31 -4.51 6.83
N ILE A 116 20.98 -4.49 6.95
CA ILE A 116 20.23 -5.54 7.68
C ILE A 116 20.43 -6.90 7.01
N MET A 117 20.32 -6.96 5.68
CA MET A 117 20.52 -8.20 4.94
C MET A 117 21.92 -8.78 5.15
N HIS A 118 22.95 -7.93 5.06
CA HIS A 118 24.33 -8.38 5.17
C HIS A 118 24.71 -8.77 6.60
N LEU A 119 24.40 -7.92 7.58
CA LEU A 119 24.87 -8.10 8.95
C LEU A 119 23.99 -9.05 9.77
N MET A 120 22.69 -9.08 9.51
CA MET A 120 21.74 -9.86 10.32
C MET A 120 21.29 -11.11 9.58
N ILE A 121 20.70 -10.96 8.40
CA ILE A 121 20.05 -12.09 7.71
C ILE A 121 21.10 -13.09 7.23
N ASN A 122 22.13 -12.63 6.52
CA ASN A 122 23.17 -13.52 6.01
C ASN A 122 23.98 -14.13 7.16
N ASN A 123 24.29 -13.36 8.20
CA ASN A 123 25.00 -13.88 9.37
C ASN A 123 24.21 -15.00 10.08
N VAL A 124 22.91 -14.78 10.35
CA VAL A 124 22.04 -15.81 10.95
C VAL A 124 21.90 -17.02 10.05
N LYS A 125 21.78 -16.82 8.73
CA LYS A 125 21.75 -17.92 7.76
C LYS A 125 23.04 -18.74 7.83
N ASP A 126 24.19 -18.10 7.86
CA ASP A 126 25.49 -18.78 7.88
C ASP A 126 25.69 -19.52 9.22
N PHE A 127 25.26 -18.91 10.33
CA PHE A 127 25.22 -19.54 11.65
C PHE A 127 24.37 -20.82 11.67
N ILE A 128 23.15 -20.76 11.14
CA ILE A 128 22.24 -21.92 11.08
C ILE A 128 22.89 -23.07 10.27
N ASN A 129 23.54 -22.75 9.15
CA ASN A 129 24.11 -23.76 8.27
C ASN A 129 25.45 -24.33 8.77
N SER A 130 26.25 -23.53 9.47
CA SER A 130 27.66 -23.87 9.74
C SER A 130 27.95 -24.14 11.22
N GLU A 131 27.24 -23.48 12.13
CA GLU A 131 27.58 -23.49 13.56
C GLU A 131 26.51 -24.13 14.44
N LEU A 132 25.23 -23.98 14.10
CA LEU A 132 24.10 -24.44 14.92
C LEU A 132 24.22 -25.94 15.28
N LEU A 133 24.56 -26.78 14.31
CA LEU A 133 24.68 -28.23 14.55
C LEU A 133 25.79 -28.53 15.57
N ALA A 134 26.95 -27.90 15.42
CA ALA A 134 28.06 -28.06 16.34
C ALA A 134 27.69 -27.60 17.76
N GLN A 135 26.92 -26.51 17.88
CA GLN A 135 26.43 -26.04 19.19
C GLN A 135 25.45 -27.03 19.82
N LEU A 136 24.51 -27.58 19.05
CA LEU A 136 23.59 -28.60 19.55
C LEU A 136 24.33 -29.86 20.01
N TYR A 137 25.34 -30.31 19.28
CA TYR A 137 26.17 -31.46 19.70
C TYR A 137 27.12 -31.15 20.86
N SER A 138 27.50 -29.89 21.07
CA SER A 138 28.28 -29.49 22.24
C SER A 138 27.47 -29.48 23.55
N SER A 139 26.15 -29.60 23.47
CA SER A 139 25.32 -29.75 24.67
C SER A 139 25.67 -31.05 25.41
N GLU A 140 25.81 -30.97 26.73
CA GLU A 140 26.21 -32.10 27.57
C GLU A 140 25.12 -33.18 27.66
N ASP A 141 23.85 -32.83 27.39
CA ASP A 141 22.72 -33.74 27.49
C ASP A 141 21.92 -33.88 26.18
N GLN A 142 22.53 -34.58 25.22
CA GLN A 142 21.91 -34.90 23.93
C GLN A 142 20.69 -35.83 24.07
N ASN A 143 20.62 -36.65 25.13
CA ASN A 143 19.54 -37.60 25.32
C ASN A 143 18.24 -36.88 25.66
N THR A 144 18.30 -35.92 26.58
CA THR A 144 17.14 -35.07 26.90
C THR A 144 16.74 -34.19 25.73
N LEU A 145 17.72 -33.65 24.97
CA LEU A 145 17.43 -32.83 23.78
C LEU A 145 16.66 -33.61 22.70
N MET A 146 16.93 -34.91 22.57
CA MET A 146 16.34 -35.81 21.58
C MET A 146 15.18 -36.65 22.15
N GLU A 147 14.64 -36.29 23.31
CA GLU A 147 13.57 -37.02 23.96
C GLU A 147 12.29 -37.02 23.09
N GLU A 148 11.68 -38.19 22.96
CA GLU A 148 10.42 -38.36 22.22
C GLU A 148 9.28 -37.72 23.02
N SER A 149 8.43 -36.91 22.37
CA SER A 149 7.24 -36.40 23.04
C SER A 149 6.23 -37.52 23.31
N ALA A 150 5.52 -37.44 24.44
CA ALA A 150 4.56 -38.46 24.85
C ALA A 150 3.50 -38.78 23.78
N GLU A 151 3.06 -37.77 23.01
CA GLU A 151 2.14 -37.95 21.89
C GLU A 151 2.76 -38.78 20.76
N GLN A 152 4.02 -38.53 20.39
CA GLN A 152 4.70 -39.31 19.35
C GLN A 152 4.96 -40.75 19.81
N ALA A 153 5.36 -40.93 21.07
CA ALA A 153 5.54 -42.25 21.66
C ALA A 153 4.23 -43.07 21.61
N GLN A 154 3.11 -42.45 22.00
CA GLN A 154 1.79 -43.09 21.92
C GLN A 154 1.42 -43.43 20.47
N ARG A 155 1.59 -42.49 19.53
CA ARG A 155 1.27 -42.71 18.11
C ARG A 155 2.11 -43.85 17.52
N ARG A 156 3.40 -43.92 17.88
CA ARG A 156 4.31 -45.01 17.48
C ARG A 156 3.81 -46.36 18.03
N ASP A 157 3.43 -46.42 19.30
CA ASP A 157 2.92 -47.64 19.91
C ASP A 157 1.58 -48.10 19.31
N GLU A 158 0.68 -47.17 18.99
CA GLU A 158 -0.57 -47.45 18.28
C GLU A 158 -0.32 -48.00 16.87
N MET A 159 0.61 -47.40 16.10
CA MET A 159 0.99 -47.93 14.80
C MET A 159 1.59 -49.33 14.89
N LEU A 160 2.43 -49.60 15.89
CA LEU A 160 3.03 -50.93 16.10
C LEU A 160 1.94 -51.97 16.41
N ARG A 161 0.97 -51.63 17.25
CA ARG A 161 -0.19 -52.50 17.53
C ARG A 161 -1.01 -52.77 16.28
N MET A 162 -1.29 -51.73 15.50
CA MET A 162 -2.04 -51.86 14.25
C MET A 162 -1.30 -52.75 13.24
N TYR A 163 0.01 -52.53 13.09
CA TYR A 163 0.86 -53.33 12.21
C TYR A 163 0.83 -54.81 12.59
N GLN A 164 0.97 -55.12 13.89
CA GLN A 164 0.92 -56.49 14.37
C GLN A 164 -0.45 -57.13 14.12
N ALA A 165 -1.54 -56.42 14.39
CA ALA A 165 -2.89 -56.91 14.13
C ALA A 165 -3.14 -57.19 12.64
N LEU A 166 -2.65 -56.32 11.76
CA LEU A 166 -2.76 -56.53 10.31
C LEU A 166 -1.94 -57.73 9.83
N LYS A 167 -0.74 -57.93 10.38
CA LYS A 167 0.09 -59.09 10.07
C LYS A 167 -0.58 -60.40 10.49
N GLU A 168 -1.19 -60.42 11.68
CA GLU A 168 -1.98 -61.57 12.15
C GLU A 168 -3.20 -61.83 11.27
N ALA A 169 -3.93 -60.79 10.88
CA ALA A 169 -5.06 -60.91 9.96
C ALA A 169 -4.64 -61.53 8.61
N LEU A 170 -3.48 -61.13 8.08
CA LEU A 170 -2.94 -61.70 6.84
C LEU A 170 -2.58 -63.19 6.99
N THR A 171 -2.00 -63.59 8.13
CA THR A 171 -1.73 -65.01 8.43
C THR A 171 -3.03 -65.82 8.44
N ILE A 172 -4.07 -65.31 9.11
CA ILE A 172 -5.39 -65.96 9.17
C ILE A 172 -5.99 -66.14 7.76
N ILE A 173 -5.90 -65.10 6.91
CA ILE A 173 -6.36 -65.20 5.51
C ILE A 173 -5.57 -66.27 4.75
N GLY A 174 -4.25 -66.34 4.97
CA GLY A 174 -3.39 -67.39 4.40
C GLY A 174 -3.81 -68.79 4.83
N ASP A 175 -4.10 -68.99 6.11
CA ASP A 175 -4.53 -70.27 6.67
C ASP A 175 -5.87 -70.71 6.07
N ILE A 176 -6.85 -69.80 5.96
CA ILE A 176 -8.16 -70.10 5.36
C ILE A 176 -8.03 -70.53 3.89
N ASN A 177 -7.20 -69.83 3.12
CA ASN A 177 -6.97 -70.14 1.70
C ASN A 177 -6.32 -71.51 1.49
N THR A 178 -5.50 -71.97 2.44
CA THR A 178 -4.83 -73.29 2.34
C THR A 178 -5.65 -74.43 2.93
N ALA A 179 -6.51 -74.15 3.93
CA ALA A 179 -7.29 -75.17 4.63
C ALA A 179 -8.64 -75.50 3.96
N THR A 180 -9.19 -74.61 3.13
CA THR A 180 -10.53 -74.80 2.56
C THR A 180 -10.45 -75.49 1.20
N THR A 181 -10.95 -76.72 1.10
CA THR A 181 -11.12 -77.44 -0.17
C THR A 181 -12.58 -77.36 -0.62
N PHE A 182 -12.80 -76.91 -1.85
CA PHE A 182 -14.12 -76.91 -2.48
C PHE A 182 -14.49 -78.33 -2.92
N THR A 183 -15.52 -78.91 -2.31
CA THR A 183 -16.15 -80.14 -2.80
C THR A 183 -17.24 -79.77 -3.82
N PRO A 184 -17.13 -80.18 -5.09
CA PRO A 184 -18.19 -79.95 -6.06
C PRO A 184 -19.49 -80.63 -5.61
N ALA A 185 -20.63 -80.00 -5.89
CA ALA A 185 -21.92 -80.60 -5.61
C ALA A 185 -22.02 -81.98 -6.32
N PRO A 186 -22.54 -83.03 -5.65
CA PRO A 186 -22.74 -84.32 -6.29
C PRO A 186 -23.69 -84.17 -7.49
N PRO A 187 -23.53 -84.99 -8.54
CA PRO A 187 -24.40 -84.94 -9.70
C PRO A 187 -25.88 -85.14 -9.31
N PRO A 188 -26.84 -84.53 -10.04
CA PRO A 188 -28.26 -84.70 -9.76
C PRO A 188 -28.66 -86.19 -9.77
N VAL A 189 -29.42 -86.61 -8.77
CA VAL A 189 -29.94 -87.98 -8.68
C VAL A 189 -31.10 -88.13 -9.65
N ASP A 190 -31.11 -89.21 -10.45
CA ASP A 190 -32.19 -89.51 -11.38
C ASP A 190 -33.38 -90.17 -10.64
N ASP A 191 -34.45 -89.41 -10.46
CA ASP A 191 -35.71 -89.87 -9.82
C ASP A 191 -36.70 -90.51 -10.81
N SER A 192 -36.25 -90.90 -12.02
CA SER A 192 -37.09 -91.54 -13.04
C SER A 192 -37.79 -92.83 -12.55
N TRP A 193 -37.31 -93.45 -11.48
CA TRP A 193 -37.92 -94.61 -10.81
C TRP A 193 -39.24 -94.31 -10.05
N LEU A 194 -39.52 -93.05 -9.68
CA LEU A 194 -40.71 -92.67 -8.90
C LEU A 194 -42.00 -92.50 -9.74
N GLN A 195 -41.90 -92.45 -11.08
CA GLN A 195 -43.05 -92.11 -11.94
C GLN A 195 -44.01 -93.27 -12.27
N HIS A 196 -43.71 -94.52 -11.89
CA HIS A 196 -44.44 -95.69 -12.42
C HIS A 196 -45.62 -96.19 -11.57
N SER A 197 -46.10 -95.45 -10.56
CA SER A 197 -47.11 -95.96 -9.60
C SER A 197 -48.38 -95.11 -9.44
N ARG A 198 -49.00 -94.64 -10.53
CA ARG A 198 -50.40 -94.18 -10.50
C ARG A 198 -51.15 -94.61 -11.76
N ARG A 199 -51.89 -95.72 -11.67
CA ARG A 199 -53.08 -96.01 -12.48
C ARG A 199 -54.28 -96.05 -11.53
#